data_AF-R6I790-F1
#
_entry.id   AF-R6I790-F1
#
_cell.length_a   1.000
_cell.length_b   1.000
_cell.length_c   1.000
_cell.angle_alpha   90.00
_cell.angle_beta   90.00
_cell.angle_gamma   90.00
#
_symmetry.space_group_name_H-M   'P 1'
#
loop_
_entity.id
_entity.type
_entity.pdbx_description
1 polymer ?
#
loop_
_entity_poly.entity_id
_entity_poly.type
_entity_poly.pdbx_seq_one_letter_code
_entity_poly.pdbx_strand_id
1 'polypeptide(L)'
;MISTDPLIQRRSPTGQVTGLDACPAQGSEQMPESKIAAPFSGVLFTPKAETNRKPRSAEDPHRKPAGASMTLLELASCASAGSAIEPDGSMRLQTHVKSADLIDFAKKHGPLIAREPASCVNLCAQGRLQSIEESTSLWASAALTANIATLAAELASGALPMRNAQKILAGLSHWRLQANEGKSFELYLISRPTSASYAHWLGAPCFIRREVIGERIGYAFLLGNETGYPPSTLEIALALFAEEPAASDFSVLMRAFDLSIETGAQLAEEASAATGKRNAVPTQPERPGDRTLTETELSFNEEDRPILGLLCRTLAVAHMNDIQVDVFSTDESTGPFVFGSYLSWLWYDFSLGIGQARIHYCARCGKGFSTAGHRGIEKRYCSDRCREAAHNERTAQSKAWARRLFLQKEMSIDAIRKRLFAHEQKTTGSERIKKWLSSWPDLKHALDEDIQSKGWGSPLLARCRKEELDLDKLLSAKRKKELAELKKRKGGPA
;
A
#
# COMPACT_ATOMS: atom_id res chain seq x y z
N MET A 1 -28.43 9.37 16.82
CA MET A 1 -28.87 10.58 16.08
C MET A 1 -28.30 10.49 14.68
N ILE A 2 -29.13 10.57 13.64
CA ILE A 2 -28.65 10.59 12.25
C ILE A 2 -28.04 11.97 12.03
N SER A 3 -26.72 12.08 12.21
CA SER A 3 -25.97 13.24 11.71
C SER A 3 -26.15 13.26 10.20
N THR A 4 -26.89 14.24 9.69
CA THR A 4 -27.07 14.43 8.25
C THR A 4 -25.71 14.78 7.64
N ASP A 5 -25.09 13.83 6.94
CA ASP A 5 -23.81 14.02 6.25
C ASP A 5 -23.94 15.24 5.29
N PRO A 6 -23.26 16.37 5.58
CA PRO A 6 -23.41 17.59 4.79
C PRO A 6 -22.86 17.43 3.36
N LEU A 7 -22.13 16.35 3.09
CA LEU A 7 -21.48 16.07 1.82
C LEU A 7 -22.22 15.04 0.97
N ILE A 8 -23.36 14.53 1.45
CA ILE A 8 -24.09 13.42 0.79
C ILE A 8 -24.43 13.73 -0.68
N GLN A 9 -24.74 14.98 -1.03
CA GLN A 9 -25.05 15.40 -2.40
C GLN A 9 -23.82 15.58 -3.31
N ARG A 10 -22.60 15.55 -2.75
CA ARG A 10 -21.33 15.75 -3.48
C ARG A 10 -20.52 14.46 -3.60
N ARG A 11 -20.86 13.42 -2.86
CA ARG A 11 -20.21 12.10 -2.95
C ARG A 11 -20.63 11.41 -4.23
N SER A 12 -19.68 10.72 -4.87
CA SER A 12 -20.00 9.71 -5.87
C SER A 12 -20.75 8.54 -5.22
N PRO A 13 -21.35 7.63 -6.00
CA PRO A 13 -21.88 6.37 -5.48
C PRO A 13 -20.83 5.59 -4.66
N THR A 14 -19.55 5.66 -5.03
CA THR A 14 -18.41 5.06 -4.32
C THR A 14 -17.95 5.82 -3.07
N GLY A 15 -18.68 6.86 -2.63
CA GLY A 15 -18.34 7.66 -1.44
C GLY A 15 -17.18 8.64 -1.64
N GLN A 16 -16.65 8.75 -2.86
CA GLN A 16 -15.52 9.59 -3.21
C GLN A 16 -15.93 11.07 -3.33
N VAL A 17 -15.13 11.96 -2.74
CA VAL A 17 -15.30 13.42 -2.91
C VAL A 17 -14.28 13.91 -3.95
N THR A 18 -14.77 14.21 -5.15
CA THR A 18 -13.93 14.68 -6.27
C THR A 18 -13.85 16.20 -6.34
N GLY A 19 -12.91 16.73 -7.14
CA GLY A 19 -12.78 18.18 -7.37
C GLY A 19 -12.02 18.95 -6.28
N LEU A 20 -11.28 18.24 -5.43
CA LEU A 20 -10.38 18.81 -4.43
C LEU A 20 -8.91 18.65 -4.87
N ASP A 21 -8.09 19.63 -4.57
CA ASP A 21 -6.64 19.55 -4.61
C ASP A 21 -6.11 19.15 -3.24
N ALA A 22 -5.23 18.15 -3.20
CA ALA A 22 -4.63 17.68 -1.95
C ALA A 22 -3.21 18.26 -1.77
N CYS A 23 -3.00 18.91 -0.64
CA CYS A 23 -1.72 19.49 -0.23
C CYS A 23 -1.37 19.01 1.19
N PRO A 24 -0.09 18.85 1.52
CA PRO A 24 0.31 18.63 2.91
C PRO A 24 -0.11 19.82 3.77
N ALA A 25 -0.77 19.57 4.90
CA ALA A 25 -1.05 20.60 5.90
C ALA A 25 0.26 20.98 6.63
N GLN A 26 0.54 22.27 6.78
CA GLN A 26 1.69 22.75 7.54
C GLN A 26 1.36 22.71 9.04
N GLY A 27 2.14 21.97 9.82
CA GLY A 27 1.98 21.91 11.27
C GLY A 27 2.49 23.17 11.96
N SER A 28 1.70 23.70 12.90
CA SER A 28 2.14 24.71 13.88
C SER A 28 2.74 24.03 15.11
N GLU A 29 3.96 23.50 15.01
CA GLU A 29 4.79 23.24 16.19
C GLU A 29 6.17 23.82 15.95
N GLN A 30 6.49 24.90 16.67
CA GLN A 30 7.85 25.40 16.79
C GLN A 30 8.69 24.34 17.49
N MET A 31 9.56 23.66 16.74
CA MET A 31 10.70 22.91 17.29
C MET A 31 11.95 23.14 16.41
N PRO A 32 13.16 23.08 17.00
CA PRO A 32 14.33 23.78 16.52
C PRO A 32 14.90 23.19 15.23
N GLU A 33 15.52 24.08 14.45
CA GLU A 33 16.16 23.86 13.15
C GLU A 33 17.05 22.61 13.13
N SER A 34 16.53 21.52 12.60
CA SER A 34 17.36 20.44 12.04
C SER A 34 16.81 20.09 10.66
N LYS A 35 17.73 19.91 9.70
CA LYS A 35 17.46 19.72 8.26
C LYS A 35 16.84 18.35 7.96
N ILE A 36 15.65 18.09 8.48
CA ILE A 36 14.78 16.98 8.10
C ILE A 36 13.40 17.62 7.86
N ALA A 37 12.82 17.40 6.68
CA ALA A 37 11.52 17.99 6.32
C ALA A 37 10.51 17.75 7.45
N ALA A 38 9.90 18.82 7.95
CA ALA A 38 8.91 18.74 9.03
C ALA A 38 7.84 17.69 8.67
N PRO A 39 7.49 16.76 9.57
CA PRO A 39 6.39 15.83 9.33
C PRO A 39 5.11 16.66 9.20
N PHE A 40 4.36 16.48 8.10
CA PHE A 40 3.10 17.18 7.90
C PHE A 40 2.02 16.60 8.83
N SER A 41 1.22 17.46 9.44
CA SER A 41 0.19 17.10 10.42
C SER A 41 -1.00 16.36 9.79
N GLY A 42 -1.27 16.63 8.51
CA GLY A 42 -2.38 16.05 7.76
C GLY A 42 -2.35 16.36 6.28
N VAL A 43 -3.38 15.92 5.57
CA VAL A 43 -3.62 16.27 4.18
C VAL A 43 -4.79 17.24 4.14
N LEU A 44 -4.51 18.44 3.62
CA LEU A 44 -5.50 19.48 3.37
C LEU A 44 -6.04 19.32 1.95
N PHE A 45 -7.36 19.20 1.83
CA PHE A 45 -8.09 19.11 0.58
C PHE A 45 -8.84 20.41 0.33
N THR A 46 -8.41 21.19 -0.66
CA THR A 46 -9.03 22.48 -1.01
C THR A 46 -9.86 22.37 -2.29
N PRO A 47 -10.98 23.08 -2.43
CA PRO A 47 -11.72 23.12 -3.69
C PRO A 47 -10.85 23.64 -4.84
N LYS A 48 -10.85 22.94 -5.98
CA LYS A 48 -10.22 23.44 -7.21
C LYS A 48 -10.84 24.77 -7.60
N ALA A 49 -10.02 25.78 -7.89
CA ALA A 49 -10.49 27.07 -8.39
C ALA A 49 -11.29 26.86 -9.69
N GLU A 50 -12.49 27.45 -9.77
CA GLU A 50 -13.31 27.48 -10.99
C GLU A 50 -12.61 28.34 -12.06
N THR A 51 -11.59 27.80 -12.69
CA THR A 51 -10.97 28.42 -13.87
C THR A 51 -11.73 27.92 -15.10
N ASN A 52 -12.55 28.81 -15.66
CA ASN A 52 -13.20 28.73 -16.97
C ASN A 52 -13.56 27.32 -17.46
N ARG A 53 -14.64 26.75 -16.92
CA ARG A 53 -15.32 25.63 -17.58
C ARG A 53 -15.81 26.10 -18.97
N LYS A 54 -15.21 25.56 -20.03
CA LYS A 54 -15.96 25.28 -21.25
C LYS A 54 -17.21 24.46 -20.85
N PRO A 55 -18.37 24.69 -21.48
CA PRO A 55 -19.59 23.96 -21.16
C PRO A 55 -19.30 22.46 -21.20
N ARG A 56 -19.72 21.76 -20.14
CA ARG A 56 -19.58 20.31 -19.94
C ARG A 56 -20.07 19.59 -21.19
N SER A 57 -19.16 19.20 -22.07
CA SER A 57 -19.39 18.09 -22.97
C SER A 57 -19.08 16.83 -22.16
N ALA A 58 -20.15 16.17 -21.73
CA ALA A 58 -20.23 14.78 -21.25
C ALA A 58 -18.91 14.12 -20.81
N GLU A 59 -18.33 14.58 -19.69
CA GLU A 59 -17.63 13.64 -18.82
C GLU A 59 -18.72 12.96 -18.01
N ASP A 60 -19.10 11.79 -18.49
CA ASP A 60 -20.10 10.91 -17.90
C ASP A 60 -19.66 10.54 -16.47
N PRO A 61 -20.43 10.91 -15.42
CA PRO A 61 -20.12 10.58 -14.04
C PRO A 61 -20.14 9.07 -13.76
N HIS A 62 -20.67 8.26 -14.70
CA HIS A 62 -20.64 6.79 -14.68
C HIS A 62 -19.49 6.19 -15.50
N ARG A 63 -18.64 7.01 -16.12
CA ARG A 63 -17.49 6.50 -16.87
C ARG A 63 -16.47 5.94 -15.89
N LYS A 64 -16.41 4.62 -15.77
CA LYS A 64 -15.28 3.92 -15.15
C LYS A 64 -13.99 4.55 -15.70
N PRO A 65 -13.07 5.05 -14.85
CA PRO A 65 -11.78 5.50 -15.32
C PRO A 65 -11.16 4.33 -16.10
N ALA A 66 -10.99 4.52 -17.40
CA ALA A 66 -10.44 3.50 -18.27
C ALA A 66 -9.02 3.18 -17.80
N GLY A 67 -8.84 1.99 -17.23
CA GLY A 67 -7.52 1.42 -16.94
C GLY A 67 -6.89 1.79 -15.59
N ALA A 68 -7.58 1.52 -14.48
CA ALA A 68 -7.05 0.95 -13.23
C ALA A 68 -8.09 1.15 -12.12
N SER A 69 -8.99 0.18 -11.93
CA SER A 69 -9.73 0.06 -10.67
C SER A 69 -8.69 -0.15 -9.57
N MET A 70 -8.41 0.91 -8.81
CA MET A 70 -7.47 0.86 -7.70
C MET A 70 -8.13 0.20 -6.51
N THR A 71 -7.34 -0.58 -5.77
CA THR A 71 -7.83 -1.53 -4.76
C THR A 71 -7.27 -1.16 -3.39
N LEU A 72 -7.89 -1.67 -2.33
CA LEU A 72 -7.38 -1.59 -0.94
C LEU A 72 -5.89 -1.96 -0.82
N LEU A 73 -5.38 -2.78 -1.74
CA LEU A 73 -3.98 -3.18 -1.83
C LEU A 73 -3.02 -2.02 -2.14
N GLU A 74 -3.46 -1.01 -2.88
CA GLU A 74 -2.63 0.17 -3.14
C GLU A 74 -2.44 1.01 -1.87
N LEU A 75 -3.51 1.16 -1.08
CA LEU A 75 -3.45 1.78 0.24
C LEU A 75 -2.55 0.95 1.19
N ALA A 76 -2.71 -0.38 1.20
CA ALA A 76 -1.86 -1.30 1.95
C ALA A 76 -0.36 -1.19 1.56
N SER A 77 -0.06 -0.88 0.29
CA SER A 77 1.31 -0.72 -0.20
C SER A 77 2.03 0.55 0.27
N CYS A 78 1.28 1.48 0.90
CA CYS A 78 1.85 2.64 1.58
C CYS A 78 2.50 2.24 2.92
N ALA A 79 2.09 1.10 3.48
CA ALA A 79 2.73 0.47 4.62
C ALA A 79 3.83 -0.50 4.16
N SER A 80 4.97 -0.45 4.83
CA SER A 80 6.12 -1.32 4.55
C SER A 80 6.71 -1.85 5.85
N ALA A 81 7.07 -3.14 5.86
CA ALA A 81 7.82 -3.72 6.97
C ALA A 81 9.21 -3.09 7.05
N GLY A 82 9.55 -2.56 8.23
CA GLY A 82 10.89 -2.17 8.63
C GLY A 82 11.31 -2.91 9.89
N SER A 83 12.58 -2.78 10.23
CA SER A 83 13.15 -3.28 11.47
C SER A 83 13.59 -2.10 12.31
N ALA A 84 13.03 -1.95 13.51
CA ALA A 84 13.54 -1.06 14.52
C ALA A 84 14.38 -1.87 15.51
N ILE A 85 15.51 -1.30 15.92
CA ILE A 85 16.31 -1.84 17.03
C ILE A 85 15.81 -1.11 18.26
N GLU A 86 15.22 -1.84 19.19
CA GLU A 86 14.77 -1.32 20.47
C GLU A 86 15.98 -0.95 21.35
N PRO A 87 15.81 -0.12 22.40
CA PRO A 87 16.90 0.31 23.28
C PRO A 87 17.63 -0.84 23.98
N ASP A 88 16.98 -2.01 24.11
CA ASP A 88 17.53 -3.24 24.68
C ASP A 88 18.33 -4.07 23.65
N GLY A 89 18.48 -3.59 22.41
CA GLY A 89 19.16 -4.28 21.33
C GLY A 89 18.32 -5.37 20.65
N SER A 90 17.06 -5.57 21.07
CA SER A 90 16.15 -6.48 20.40
C SER A 90 15.66 -5.87 19.08
N MET A 91 15.50 -6.70 18.05
CA MET A 91 15.02 -6.26 16.75
C MET A 91 13.50 -6.47 16.66
N ARG A 92 12.73 -5.38 16.70
CA ARG A 92 11.28 -5.43 16.53
C ARG A 92 10.92 -5.10 15.08
N LEU A 93 10.17 -6.00 14.44
CA LEU A 93 9.56 -5.71 13.15
C LEU A 93 8.49 -4.63 13.35
N GLN A 94 8.72 -3.45 12.80
CA GLN A 94 7.77 -2.34 12.82
C GLN A 94 7.27 -2.08 11.41
N THR A 95 5.97 -1.91 11.24
CA THR A 95 5.42 -1.52 9.94
C THR A 95 5.40 0.00 9.88
N HIS A 96 6.13 0.60 8.94
CA HIS A 96 6.18 2.05 8.74
C HIS A 96 5.37 2.45 7.51
N VAL A 97 4.69 3.59 7.61
CA VAL A 97 3.93 4.16 6.51
C VAL A 97 4.73 5.29 5.87
N LYS A 98 4.87 5.26 4.54
CA LYS A 98 5.59 6.29 3.79
C LYS A 98 4.67 7.47 3.50
N SER A 99 4.93 8.60 4.14
CA SER A 99 4.05 9.78 4.04
C SER A 99 3.96 10.35 2.62
N ALA A 100 5.02 10.22 1.81
CA ALA A 100 4.99 10.59 0.39
C ALA A 100 4.04 9.72 -0.43
N ASP A 101 3.98 8.41 -0.15
CA ASP A 101 3.06 7.49 -0.84
C ASP A 101 1.60 7.80 -0.45
N LEU A 102 1.34 8.17 0.81
CA LEU A 102 0.02 8.62 1.26
C LEU A 102 -0.42 9.93 0.57
N ILE A 103 0.48 10.91 0.42
CA ILE A 103 0.16 12.16 -0.29
C ILE A 103 -0.14 11.89 -1.76
N ASP A 104 0.66 11.06 -2.42
CA ASP A 104 0.43 10.71 -3.82
C ASP A 104 -0.92 9.98 -3.98
N PHE A 105 -1.27 9.12 -3.03
CA PHE A 105 -2.60 8.51 -2.98
C PHE A 105 -3.71 9.57 -2.81
N ALA A 106 -3.58 10.44 -1.81
CA ALA A 106 -4.57 11.49 -1.51
C ALA A 106 -4.78 12.45 -2.69
N LYS A 107 -3.72 12.84 -3.40
CA LYS A 107 -3.82 13.67 -4.62
C LYS A 107 -4.60 13.01 -5.73
N LYS A 108 -4.54 11.68 -5.82
CA LYS A 108 -5.19 10.91 -6.87
C LYS A 108 -6.66 10.63 -6.54
N HIS A 109 -6.98 10.46 -5.26
CA HIS A 109 -8.26 9.91 -4.81
C HIS A 109 -9.13 10.86 -3.99
N GLY A 110 -8.55 11.92 -3.42
CA GLY A 110 -9.25 12.75 -2.45
C GLY A 110 -9.24 12.16 -1.03
N PRO A 111 -10.09 12.69 -0.13
CA PRO A 111 -10.17 12.25 1.26
C PRO A 111 -10.71 10.81 1.39
N LEU A 112 -10.24 10.07 2.41
CA LEU A 112 -10.67 8.69 2.66
C LEU A 112 -12.06 8.64 3.28
N ILE A 113 -12.29 9.45 4.31
CA ILE A 113 -13.50 9.42 5.14
C ILE A 113 -14.39 10.60 4.78
N ALA A 114 -13.82 11.81 4.79
CA ALA A 114 -14.55 13.06 4.62
C ALA A 114 -15.78 13.20 5.54
N ARG A 115 -15.76 12.55 6.71
CA ARG A 115 -16.76 12.65 7.78
C ARG A 115 -16.06 13.16 9.03
N GLU A 116 -16.64 14.17 9.65
CA GLU A 116 -16.14 14.77 10.89
C GLU A 116 -16.13 13.75 12.05
N PRO A 117 -15.22 13.92 13.06
CA PRO A 117 -15.24 15.09 13.94
C PRO A 117 -13.86 15.75 14.17
N ALA A 118 -13.77 17.05 13.82
CA ALA A 118 -13.10 18.14 14.55
C ALA A 118 -12.78 19.33 13.61
N SER A 119 -13.49 20.44 13.83
CA SER A 119 -13.14 21.85 13.57
C SER A 119 -13.00 22.44 12.15
N CYS A 120 -13.07 21.70 11.04
CA CYS A 120 -12.69 22.28 9.73
C CYS A 120 -13.72 22.22 8.59
N VAL A 121 -14.87 21.54 8.73
CA VAL A 121 -15.91 21.62 7.68
C VAL A 121 -16.87 22.78 7.97
N ASN A 122 -16.49 24.02 7.64
CA ASN A 122 -17.53 25.06 7.53
C ASN A 122 -18.09 25.08 6.12
N LEU A 123 -19.39 24.85 5.98
CA LEU A 123 -20.09 25.36 4.81
C LEU A 123 -20.13 26.88 4.94
N CYS A 124 -19.66 27.62 3.93
CA CYS A 124 -19.95 29.06 3.93
C CYS A 124 -21.48 29.27 3.81
N ALA A 125 -21.97 30.47 4.14
CA ALA A 125 -23.39 30.83 4.04
C ALA A 125 -24.03 30.58 2.64
N GLN A 126 -23.23 30.25 1.63
CA GLN A 126 -23.63 29.96 0.25
C GLN A 126 -23.54 28.45 -0.10
N GLY A 127 -23.32 27.55 0.87
CA GLY A 127 -23.26 26.11 0.65
C GLY A 127 -22.02 25.61 -0.12
N ARG A 128 -20.94 26.41 -0.15
CA ARG A 128 -19.65 25.99 -0.74
C ARG A 128 -18.80 25.27 0.31
N LEU A 129 -18.19 24.16 -0.10
CA LEU A 129 -17.24 23.39 0.72
C LEU A 129 -16.07 24.29 1.12
N GLN A 130 -15.75 24.37 2.41
CA GLN A 130 -14.41 24.75 2.83
C GLN A 130 -13.45 23.56 2.71
N SER A 131 -12.17 23.83 2.96
CA SER A 131 -11.12 22.83 2.95
C SER A 131 -11.38 21.73 3.98
N ILE A 132 -11.16 20.47 3.60
CA ILE A 132 -11.21 19.31 4.51
C ILE A 132 -9.77 18.99 4.92
N GLU A 133 -9.52 18.72 6.20
CA GLU A 133 -8.23 18.20 6.65
C GLU A 133 -8.41 16.79 7.23
N GLU A 134 -7.62 15.83 6.75
CA GLU A 134 -7.52 14.51 7.38
C GLU A 134 -6.11 14.31 7.94
N SER A 135 -6.02 13.98 9.22
CA SER A 135 -4.73 13.77 9.90
C SER A 135 -3.89 12.66 9.28
N THR A 136 -2.57 12.82 9.29
CA THR A 136 -1.63 11.80 8.77
C THR A 136 -1.74 10.49 9.55
N SER A 137 -2.06 10.56 10.84
CA SER A 137 -2.23 9.39 11.70
C SER A 137 -3.45 8.55 11.32
N LEU A 138 -4.53 9.18 10.86
CA LEU A 138 -5.70 8.49 10.32
C LEU A 138 -5.35 7.72 9.04
N TRP A 139 -4.68 8.40 8.10
CA TRP A 139 -4.21 7.80 6.85
C TRP A 139 -3.24 6.64 7.09
N ALA A 140 -2.33 6.79 8.04
CA ALA A 140 -1.41 5.74 8.45
C ALA A 140 -2.16 4.53 9.03
N SER A 141 -3.16 4.76 9.89
CA SER A 141 -3.98 3.70 10.50
C SER A 141 -4.75 2.91 9.45
N ALA A 142 -5.34 3.61 8.46
CA ALA A 142 -6.02 2.99 7.33
C ALA A 142 -5.07 2.12 6.48
N ALA A 143 -3.88 2.62 6.17
CA ALA A 143 -2.87 1.88 5.42
C ALA A 143 -2.35 0.65 6.18
N LEU A 144 -2.12 0.76 7.49
CA LEU A 144 -1.69 -0.36 8.34
C LEU A 144 -2.77 -1.45 8.42
N THR A 145 -4.04 -1.06 8.56
CA THR A 145 -5.16 -2.00 8.66
C THR A 145 -5.41 -2.71 7.32
N ALA A 146 -5.32 -1.99 6.21
CA ALA A 146 -5.34 -2.56 4.86
C ALA A 146 -4.18 -3.55 4.64
N ASN A 147 -2.98 -3.25 5.16
CA ASN A 147 -1.83 -4.14 5.11
C ASN A 147 -2.07 -5.45 5.89
N ILE A 148 -2.68 -5.39 7.07
CA ILE A 148 -3.08 -6.60 7.81
C ILE A 148 -4.04 -7.46 6.99
N ALA A 149 -5.11 -6.87 6.46
CA ALA A 149 -6.12 -7.63 5.71
C ALA A 149 -5.53 -8.31 4.46
N THR A 150 -4.65 -7.62 3.74
CA THR A 150 -4.00 -8.17 2.54
C THR A 150 -3.06 -9.32 2.88
N LEU A 151 -2.21 -9.18 3.89
CA LEU A 151 -1.32 -10.26 4.35
C LEU A 151 -2.09 -11.44 4.96
N ALA A 152 -3.15 -11.18 5.73
CA ALA A 152 -4.02 -12.22 6.27
C ALA A 152 -4.72 -13.01 5.15
N ALA A 153 -5.17 -12.33 4.09
CA ALA A 153 -5.74 -12.98 2.90
C ALA A 153 -4.71 -13.86 2.16
N GLU A 154 -3.46 -13.42 2.06
CA GLU A 154 -2.39 -14.21 1.44
C GLU A 154 -2.03 -15.46 2.25
N LEU A 155 -1.98 -15.34 3.58
CA LEU A 155 -1.79 -16.49 4.48
C LEU A 155 -2.97 -17.47 4.40
N ALA A 156 -4.20 -16.94 4.46
CA ALA A 156 -5.42 -17.75 4.39
C ALA A 156 -5.56 -18.51 3.05
N SER A 157 -5.16 -17.89 1.93
CA SER A 157 -5.17 -18.53 0.60
C SER A 157 -4.01 -19.49 0.37
N GLY A 158 -2.99 -19.49 1.25
CA GLY A 158 -1.79 -20.31 1.09
C GLY A 158 -0.73 -19.73 0.16
N ALA A 159 -0.88 -18.48 -0.27
CA ALA A 159 0.16 -17.78 -1.02
C ALA A 159 1.41 -17.52 -0.16
N LEU A 160 1.22 -17.35 1.15
CA LEU A 160 2.30 -17.24 2.14
C LEU A 160 2.30 -18.45 3.11
N PRO A 161 3.47 -18.88 3.61
CA PRO A 161 3.57 -20.03 4.50
C PRO A 161 3.20 -19.67 5.95
N MET A 162 2.37 -20.51 6.59
CA MET A 162 1.86 -20.27 7.96
C MET A 162 2.95 -20.26 9.04
N ARG A 163 4.05 -21.01 8.84
CA ARG A 163 5.18 -21.05 9.79
C ARG A 163 5.79 -19.69 10.15
N ASN A 164 5.55 -18.68 9.32
CA ASN A 164 6.05 -17.32 9.50
C ASN A 164 4.93 -16.31 9.80
N ALA A 165 3.71 -16.77 10.12
CA ALA A 165 2.54 -15.90 10.27
C ALA A 165 2.78 -14.75 11.25
N GLN A 166 3.33 -15.00 12.45
CA GLN A 166 3.66 -13.96 13.43
C GLN A 166 4.73 -12.96 12.94
N LYS A 167 5.65 -13.38 12.06
CA LYS A 167 6.67 -12.50 11.47
C LYS A 167 6.09 -11.65 10.34
N ILE A 168 5.19 -12.22 9.55
CA ILE A 168 4.52 -11.56 8.43
C ILE A 168 3.50 -10.55 8.96
N LEU A 169 2.61 -11.02 9.84
CA LEU A 169 1.66 -10.21 10.58
C LEU A 169 2.26 -9.91 11.96
N ALA A 170 3.11 -8.87 12.04
CA ALA A 170 3.66 -8.43 13.33
C ALA A 170 2.54 -8.27 14.37
N GLY A 171 2.78 -8.49 15.67
CA GLY A 171 1.74 -8.33 16.69
C GLY A 171 0.53 -9.27 16.57
N LEU A 172 0.60 -10.29 15.72
CA LEU A 172 -0.30 -11.44 15.73
C LEU A 172 0.10 -12.39 16.86
N SER A 173 -0.86 -12.76 17.70
CA SER A 173 -0.68 -13.73 18.77
C SER A 173 -1.86 -14.70 18.82
N HIS A 174 -1.60 -15.90 19.35
CA HIS A 174 -2.57 -16.97 19.49
C HIS A 174 -2.41 -17.57 20.88
N TRP A 175 -3.48 -17.49 21.66
CA TRP A 175 -3.51 -17.89 23.05
C TRP A 175 -4.58 -18.93 23.27
N ARG A 176 -4.33 -19.87 24.17
CA ARG A 176 -5.36 -20.64 24.84
C ARG A 176 -5.56 -20.08 26.23
N LEU A 177 -6.81 -19.70 26.52
CA LEU A 177 -7.21 -19.18 27.81
C LEU A 177 -7.98 -20.26 28.56
N GLN A 178 -7.57 -20.54 29.80
CA GLN A 178 -8.22 -21.53 30.67
C GLN A 178 -8.64 -20.89 31.99
N ALA A 179 -9.91 -21.06 32.34
CA ALA A 179 -10.44 -20.69 33.64
C ALA A 179 -10.47 -21.92 34.57
N ASN A 180 -10.37 -21.69 35.89
CA ASN A 180 -10.32 -22.73 36.93
C ASN A 180 -11.50 -23.73 36.93
N GLU A 181 -12.57 -23.45 36.19
CA GLU A 181 -13.76 -24.31 36.04
C GLU A 181 -13.66 -25.31 34.87
N GLY A 182 -12.47 -25.47 34.26
CA GLY A 182 -12.26 -26.36 33.10
C GLY A 182 -12.76 -25.78 31.77
N LYS A 183 -13.23 -24.54 31.78
CA LYS A 183 -13.61 -23.79 30.57
C LYS A 183 -12.35 -23.30 29.87
N SER A 184 -12.26 -23.55 28.56
CA SER A 184 -11.16 -23.06 27.74
C SER A 184 -11.64 -22.60 26.37
N PHE A 185 -11.02 -21.54 25.87
CA PHE A 185 -11.22 -21.06 24.50
C PHE A 185 -9.89 -20.59 23.93
N GLU A 186 -9.85 -20.46 22.60
CA GLU A 186 -8.68 -19.92 21.92
C GLU A 186 -8.94 -18.48 21.52
N LEU A 187 -7.90 -17.64 21.59
CA LEU A 187 -7.97 -16.22 21.31
C LEU A 187 -6.86 -15.86 20.33
N TYR A 188 -7.25 -15.32 19.18
CA TYR A 188 -6.35 -14.75 18.19
C TYR A 188 -6.43 -13.23 18.28
N LEU A 189 -5.28 -12.57 18.42
CA LEU A 189 -5.18 -11.12 18.54
C LEU A 189 -4.21 -10.58 17.52
N ILE A 190 -4.60 -9.51 16.82
CA ILE A 190 -3.67 -8.66 16.07
C ILE A 190 -3.72 -7.27 16.67
N SER A 191 -2.58 -6.81 17.20
CA SER A 191 -2.45 -5.52 17.88
C SER A 191 -1.66 -4.52 17.01
N ARG A 192 -2.19 -3.30 16.83
CA ARG A 192 -1.55 -2.24 16.03
C ARG A 192 -1.68 -0.86 16.66
N PRO A 193 -0.64 -0.01 16.57
CA PRO A 193 -0.81 1.43 16.79
C PRO A 193 -1.87 1.98 15.84
N THR A 194 -2.83 2.75 16.36
CA THR A 194 -3.86 3.43 15.58
C THR A 194 -4.01 4.89 16.05
N SER A 195 -4.64 5.73 15.24
CA SER A 195 -5.13 7.02 15.71
C SER A 195 -6.47 6.84 16.44
N ALA A 196 -6.72 7.68 17.44
CA ALA A 196 -8.02 7.75 18.13
C ALA A 196 -9.15 8.08 17.15
N SER A 197 -8.89 8.96 16.17
CA SER A 197 -9.86 9.31 15.12
C SER A 197 -10.26 8.11 14.26
N TYR A 198 -9.32 7.23 13.92
CA TYR A 198 -9.58 6.03 13.13
C TYR A 198 -10.33 4.97 13.93
N ALA A 199 -9.92 4.73 15.18
CA ALA A 199 -10.59 3.81 16.09
C ALA A 199 -12.04 4.24 16.35
N HIS A 200 -12.26 5.55 16.58
CA HIS A 200 -13.59 6.12 16.76
C HIS A 200 -14.45 5.98 15.50
N TRP A 201 -13.89 6.22 14.30
CA TRP A 201 -14.62 6.03 13.05
C TRP A 201 -15.08 4.58 12.85
N LEU A 202 -14.26 3.60 13.26
CA LEU A 202 -14.64 2.19 13.26
C LEU A 202 -15.66 1.81 14.35
N GLY A 203 -15.93 2.71 15.30
CA GLY A 203 -16.78 2.45 16.45
C GLY A 203 -16.16 1.53 17.49
N ALA A 204 -14.83 1.46 17.58
CA ALA A 204 -14.16 0.62 18.58
C ALA A 204 -14.31 1.22 20.00
N PRO A 205 -14.47 0.39 21.05
CA PRO A 205 -14.62 -1.06 21.00
C PRO A 205 -16.03 -1.51 20.56
N CYS A 206 -16.13 -2.57 19.74
CA CYS A 206 -17.40 -3.11 19.25
C CYS A 206 -17.36 -4.62 18.96
N PHE A 207 -18.52 -5.28 19.10
CA PHE A 207 -18.73 -6.62 18.57
C PHE A 207 -19.05 -6.54 17.08
N ILE A 208 -18.33 -7.32 16.27
CA ILE A 208 -18.51 -7.29 14.81
C ILE A 208 -19.47 -8.39 14.38
N ARG A 209 -19.15 -9.65 14.72
CA ARG A 209 -19.93 -10.79 14.26
C ARG A 209 -19.63 -12.10 14.97
N ARG A 210 -20.60 -13.00 14.87
CA ARG A 210 -20.50 -14.44 15.14
C ARG A 210 -20.39 -15.18 13.81
N GLU A 211 -19.50 -16.16 13.71
CA GLU A 211 -19.36 -17.01 12.51
C GLU A 211 -18.97 -18.44 12.90
N VAL A 212 -19.54 -19.44 12.22
CA VAL A 212 -19.18 -20.86 12.42
C VAL A 212 -18.02 -21.20 11.47
N ILE A 213 -16.95 -21.79 12.01
CA ILE A 213 -15.76 -22.19 11.26
C ILE A 213 -15.47 -23.67 11.54
N GLY A 214 -15.79 -24.53 10.58
CA GLY A 214 -15.69 -25.97 10.78
C GLY A 214 -16.57 -26.40 11.96
N GLU A 215 -15.96 -27.00 12.97
CA GLU A 215 -16.63 -27.45 14.21
C GLU A 215 -16.57 -26.40 15.34
N ARG A 216 -16.02 -25.21 15.10
CA ARG A 216 -15.85 -24.16 16.10
C ARG A 216 -16.72 -22.95 15.79
N ILE A 217 -16.93 -22.11 16.80
CA ILE A 217 -17.70 -20.87 16.69
C ILE A 217 -16.78 -19.70 17.04
N GLY A 218 -16.62 -18.78 16.10
CA GLY A 218 -15.81 -17.58 16.25
C GLY A 218 -16.65 -16.34 16.57
N TYR A 219 -16.18 -15.58 17.55
CA TYR A 219 -16.70 -14.27 17.94
C TYR A 219 -15.62 -13.24 17.70
N ALA A 220 -15.92 -12.28 16.83
CA ALA A 220 -14.99 -11.27 16.39
C ALA A 220 -15.31 -9.90 17.01
N PHE A 221 -14.29 -9.26 17.55
CA PHE A 221 -14.36 -7.97 18.21
C PHE A 221 -13.29 -7.04 17.65
N LEU A 222 -13.61 -5.75 17.67
CA LEU A 222 -12.65 -4.69 17.51
C LEU A 222 -12.49 -4.00 18.86
N LEU A 223 -11.28 -3.93 19.38
CA LEU A 223 -10.98 -3.33 20.67
C LEU A 223 -10.12 -2.09 20.45
N GLY A 224 -10.37 -1.05 21.24
CA GLY A 224 -9.54 0.13 21.31
C GLY A 224 -9.38 0.56 22.76
N ASN A 225 -8.19 1.04 23.15
CA ASN A 225 -7.99 1.53 24.51
C ASN A 225 -8.91 2.72 24.81
N GLU A 226 -9.73 2.57 25.86
CA GLU A 226 -10.59 3.64 26.39
C GLU A 226 -9.79 4.73 27.10
N THR A 227 -8.53 4.44 27.48
CA THR A 227 -7.70 5.33 28.31
C THR A 227 -6.32 5.55 27.69
N GLY A 228 -5.90 6.83 27.65
CA GLY A 228 -4.50 7.22 27.47
C GLY A 228 -4.16 7.83 26.11
N TYR A 229 -4.06 9.16 26.09
CA TYR A 229 -3.31 9.88 25.07
C TYR A 229 -1.81 9.87 25.47
N PRO A 230 -0.85 9.43 24.64
CA PRO A 230 -0.93 8.49 23.50
C PRO A 230 -0.13 7.17 23.77
N PRO A 231 -0.18 6.11 22.93
CA PRO A 231 -0.98 5.86 21.73
C PRO A 231 -2.12 4.84 21.95
N SER A 232 -3.27 5.06 21.30
CA SER A 232 -4.38 4.10 21.29
C SER A 232 -4.06 2.96 20.33
N THR A 233 -4.03 1.74 20.85
CA THR A 233 -3.80 0.52 20.07
C THR A 233 -5.16 -0.01 19.61
N LEU A 234 -5.26 -0.46 18.35
CA LEU A 234 -6.41 -1.18 17.81
C LEU A 234 -6.09 -2.66 17.88
N GLU A 235 -6.95 -3.43 18.54
CA GLU A 235 -6.82 -4.87 18.58
C GLU A 235 -7.99 -5.54 17.86
N ILE A 236 -7.65 -6.44 16.96
CA ILE A 236 -8.63 -7.30 16.28
C ILE A 236 -8.60 -8.63 17.02
N ALA A 237 -9.67 -8.90 17.77
CA ALA A 237 -9.77 -10.08 18.62
C ALA A 237 -10.74 -11.08 18.01
N LEU A 238 -10.33 -12.34 17.92
CA LEU A 238 -11.16 -13.45 17.50
C LEU A 238 -11.09 -14.56 18.54
N ALA A 239 -12.19 -14.72 19.29
CA ALA A 239 -12.35 -15.77 20.28
C ALA A 239 -13.04 -16.98 19.63
N LEU A 240 -12.45 -18.17 19.74
CA LEU A 240 -12.96 -19.42 19.20
C LEU A 240 -13.40 -20.35 20.34
N PHE A 241 -14.65 -20.78 20.25
CA PHE A 241 -15.27 -21.72 21.18
C PHE A 241 -15.61 -23.04 20.47
N ALA A 242 -15.54 -24.14 21.20
CA ALA A 242 -15.98 -25.46 20.69
C ALA A 242 -17.51 -25.56 20.62
N GLU A 243 -18.21 -24.89 21.52
CA GLU A 243 -19.67 -24.85 21.62
C GLU A 243 -20.16 -23.41 21.81
N GLU A 244 -21.48 -23.20 21.79
CA GLU A 244 -22.04 -21.87 22.01
C GLU A 244 -21.68 -21.37 23.42
N PRO A 245 -20.99 -20.22 23.56
CA PRO A 245 -20.61 -19.69 24.86
C PRO A 245 -21.82 -19.30 25.69
N ALA A 246 -21.77 -19.63 26.98
CA ALA A 246 -22.70 -19.13 27.99
C ALA A 246 -22.32 -17.71 28.44
N ALA A 247 -23.22 -17.05 29.16
CA ALA A 247 -22.96 -15.71 29.74
C ALA A 247 -21.71 -15.68 30.64
N SER A 248 -21.41 -16.77 31.34
CA SER A 248 -20.19 -16.89 32.15
C SER A 248 -18.92 -16.88 31.29
N ASP A 249 -18.98 -17.41 30.07
CA ASP A 249 -17.81 -17.48 29.18
C ASP A 249 -17.49 -16.10 28.60
N PHE A 250 -18.52 -15.33 28.24
CA PHE A 250 -18.35 -13.92 27.88
C PHE A 250 -17.80 -13.10 29.04
N SER A 251 -18.21 -13.37 30.27
CA SER A 251 -17.66 -12.66 31.44
C SER A 251 -16.16 -12.92 31.62
N VAL A 252 -15.68 -14.12 31.28
CA VAL A 252 -14.25 -14.45 31.26
C VAL A 252 -13.55 -13.75 30.10
N LEU A 253 -14.14 -13.79 28.89
CA LEU A 253 -13.60 -13.16 27.70
C LEU A 253 -13.43 -11.64 27.88
N MET A 254 -14.44 -10.95 28.43
CA MET A 254 -14.38 -9.50 28.65
C MET A 254 -13.28 -9.10 29.64
N ARG A 255 -12.96 -9.96 30.62
CA ARG A 255 -11.81 -9.74 31.51
C ARG A 255 -10.48 -9.91 30.80
N ALA A 256 -10.39 -10.88 29.88
CA ALA A 256 -9.19 -11.07 29.07
C ALA A 256 -8.91 -9.86 28.15
N PHE A 257 -9.92 -9.05 27.85
CA PHE A 257 -9.78 -7.81 27.08
C PHE A 257 -9.43 -6.58 27.93
N ASP A 258 -9.34 -6.73 29.26
CA ASP A 258 -9.06 -5.62 30.20
C ASP A 258 -9.97 -4.39 30.01
N LEU A 259 -11.25 -4.64 29.67
CA LEU A 259 -12.23 -3.59 29.43
C LEU A 259 -12.87 -3.11 30.73
N SER A 260 -13.39 -1.88 30.73
CA SER A 260 -14.27 -1.41 31.80
C SER A 260 -15.51 -2.31 31.93
N ILE A 261 -16.07 -2.39 33.13
CA ILE A 261 -17.22 -3.25 33.42
C ILE A 261 -18.42 -2.91 32.52
N GLU A 262 -18.65 -1.62 32.27
CA GLU A 262 -19.76 -1.11 31.46
C GLU A 262 -19.60 -1.52 29.99
N THR A 263 -18.44 -1.25 29.40
CA THR A 263 -18.14 -1.61 28.02
C THR A 263 -18.10 -3.13 27.82
N GLY A 264 -17.50 -3.86 28.75
CA GLY A 264 -17.50 -5.32 28.73
C GLY A 264 -18.93 -5.90 28.78
N ALA A 265 -19.80 -5.33 29.62
CA ALA A 265 -21.20 -5.76 29.69
C ALA A 265 -21.96 -5.50 28.38
N GLN A 266 -21.75 -4.34 27.75
CA GLN A 266 -22.37 -4.01 26.47
C GLN A 266 -21.92 -4.97 25.36
N LEU A 267 -20.61 -5.21 25.22
CA LEU A 267 -20.09 -6.13 24.20
C LEU A 267 -20.56 -7.58 24.42
N ALA A 268 -20.64 -8.02 25.68
CA ALA A 268 -21.17 -9.34 26.01
C ALA A 268 -22.65 -9.45 25.64
N GLU A 269 -23.45 -8.40 25.85
CA GLU A 269 -24.85 -8.35 25.44
C GLU A 269 -25.00 -8.42 23.91
N GLU A 270 -24.24 -7.61 23.16
CA GLU A 270 -24.23 -7.61 21.69
C GLU A 270 -23.82 -8.98 21.13
N ALA A 271 -22.76 -9.58 21.67
CA ALA A 271 -22.29 -10.90 21.26
C ALA A 271 -23.31 -12.01 21.60
N SER A 272 -23.97 -11.92 22.76
CA SER A 272 -25.02 -12.85 23.18
C SER A 272 -26.27 -12.73 22.31
N ALA A 273 -26.66 -11.51 21.92
CA ALA A 273 -27.79 -11.28 21.02
C ALA A 273 -27.58 -11.93 19.65
N ALA A 274 -26.34 -11.99 19.16
CA ALA A 274 -25.99 -12.63 17.89
C ALA A 274 -26.19 -14.15 17.87
N THR A 275 -26.41 -14.79 19.02
CA THR A 275 -26.72 -16.22 19.13
C THR A 275 -28.17 -16.54 18.75
N GLY A 276 -29.05 -15.54 18.68
CA GLY A 276 -30.49 -15.71 18.45
C GLY A 276 -31.24 -16.35 19.63
N LYS A 277 -30.53 -16.77 20.68
CA LYS A 277 -31.09 -17.23 21.95
C LYS A 277 -31.04 -16.06 22.91
N ARG A 278 -32.18 -15.65 23.48
CA ARG A 278 -32.19 -14.75 24.65
C ARG A 278 -31.58 -15.51 25.83
N ASN A 279 -30.26 -15.58 25.87
CA ASN A 279 -29.57 -15.96 27.09
C ASN A 279 -29.90 -14.85 28.11
N ALA A 280 -30.33 -15.23 29.30
CA ALA A 280 -30.63 -14.27 30.36
C ALA A 280 -29.46 -13.28 30.48
N VAL A 281 -29.79 -11.99 30.45
CA VAL A 281 -28.83 -10.90 30.73
C VAL A 281 -27.99 -11.32 31.94
N PRO A 282 -26.65 -11.17 31.92
CA PRO A 282 -25.83 -11.46 33.08
C PRO A 282 -26.40 -10.69 34.29
N THR A 283 -27.06 -11.38 35.22
CA THR A 283 -27.62 -10.78 36.42
C THR A 283 -26.46 -10.44 37.35
N GLN A 284 -25.89 -9.24 37.14
CA GLN A 284 -24.66 -8.75 37.76
C GLN A 284 -23.43 -9.64 37.52
N PRO A 285 -22.23 -9.07 37.40
CA PRO A 285 -21.03 -9.85 37.65
C PRO A 285 -21.12 -10.32 39.11
N GLU A 286 -21.39 -11.60 39.37
CA GLU A 286 -21.14 -12.19 40.68
C GLU A 286 -19.73 -11.73 41.10
N ARG A 287 -19.63 -11.08 42.28
CA ARG A 287 -18.35 -10.59 42.81
C ARG A 287 -17.36 -11.76 42.76
N PRO A 288 -16.34 -11.72 41.87
CA PRO A 288 -15.48 -12.86 41.70
C PRO A 288 -14.41 -12.78 42.80
N GLY A 289 -14.27 -13.85 43.58
CA GLY A 289 -12.97 -14.10 44.20
C GLY A 289 -11.90 -14.19 43.10
N ASP A 290 -10.66 -13.82 43.43
CA ASP A 290 -9.48 -13.93 42.56
C ASP A 290 -9.45 -15.29 41.84
N ARG A 291 -9.90 -15.30 40.59
CA ARG A 291 -9.88 -16.47 39.71
C ARG A 291 -8.87 -16.16 38.63
N THR A 292 -7.65 -16.65 38.82
CA THR A 292 -6.53 -16.55 37.88
C THR A 292 -6.89 -17.22 36.55
N LEU A 293 -6.78 -16.46 35.44
CA LEU A 293 -6.77 -17.04 34.10
C LEU A 293 -5.38 -17.60 33.82
N THR A 294 -5.32 -18.82 33.31
CA THR A 294 -4.07 -19.39 32.80
C THR A 294 -4.01 -19.15 31.31
N GLU A 295 -2.93 -18.50 30.87
CA GLU A 295 -2.69 -18.16 29.46
C GLU A 295 -1.56 -19.04 28.91
N THR A 296 -1.79 -19.66 27.76
CA THR A 296 -0.76 -20.47 27.08
C THR A 296 -0.65 -20.01 25.63
N GLU A 297 0.52 -19.49 25.23
CA GLU A 297 0.77 -19.13 23.84
C GLU A 297 0.84 -20.40 22.96
N LEU A 298 0.18 -20.37 21.82
CA LEU A 298 0.14 -21.46 20.85
C LEU A 298 0.87 -21.05 19.56
N SER A 299 1.41 -22.06 18.87
CA SER A 299 2.08 -21.86 17.58
C SER A 299 1.10 -21.96 16.40
N PHE A 300 1.27 -21.09 15.42
CA PHE A 300 0.50 -21.11 14.18
C PHE A 300 0.87 -22.29 13.26
N ASN A 301 -0.15 -22.94 12.71
CA ASN A 301 -0.03 -24.07 11.79
C ASN A 301 -1.01 -23.93 10.61
N GLU A 302 -1.03 -24.93 9.72
CA GLU A 302 -1.85 -24.86 8.50
C GLU A 302 -3.36 -24.93 8.75
N GLU A 303 -3.80 -25.45 9.90
CA GLU A 303 -5.20 -25.49 10.32
C GLU A 303 -5.73 -24.10 10.70
N ASP A 304 -4.86 -23.12 10.94
CA ASP A 304 -5.25 -21.74 11.28
C ASP A 304 -5.59 -20.87 10.06
N ARG A 305 -5.41 -21.38 8.83
CA ARG A 305 -5.72 -20.61 7.61
C ARG A 305 -7.18 -20.12 7.55
N PRO A 306 -8.20 -20.93 7.86
CA PRO A 306 -9.59 -20.47 7.86
C PRO A 306 -9.83 -19.33 8.86
N ILE A 307 -9.09 -19.32 9.97
CA ILE A 307 -9.17 -18.32 11.04
C ILE A 307 -8.61 -16.99 10.56
N LEU A 308 -7.47 -16.99 9.85
CA LEU A 308 -6.96 -15.78 9.19
C LEU A 308 -7.89 -15.28 8.08
N GLY A 309 -8.56 -16.20 7.38
CA GLY A 309 -9.62 -15.87 6.45
C GLY A 309 -10.80 -15.15 7.13
N LEU A 310 -11.20 -15.61 8.31
CA LEU A 310 -12.22 -14.94 9.13
C LEU A 310 -11.72 -13.55 9.55
N LEU A 311 -10.49 -13.43 10.05
CA LEU A 311 -9.93 -12.13 10.45
C LEU A 311 -9.99 -11.11 9.31
N CYS A 312 -9.66 -11.53 8.09
CA CYS A 312 -9.77 -10.69 6.89
C CYS A 312 -11.21 -10.24 6.61
N ARG A 313 -12.19 -11.16 6.72
CA ARG A 313 -13.62 -10.83 6.56
C ARG A 313 -14.13 -9.92 7.67
N THR A 314 -13.73 -10.15 8.91
CA THR A 314 -14.03 -9.32 10.07
C THR A 314 -13.58 -7.89 9.86
N LEU A 315 -12.35 -7.71 9.38
CA LEU A 315 -11.83 -6.39 9.02
C LEU A 315 -12.69 -5.73 7.94
N ALA A 316 -13.01 -6.45 6.86
CA ALA A 316 -13.88 -5.89 5.82
C ALA A 316 -15.24 -5.45 6.39
N VAL A 317 -15.90 -6.29 7.20
CA VAL A 317 -17.21 -5.96 7.79
C VAL A 317 -17.13 -4.73 8.69
N ALA A 318 -16.11 -4.61 9.54
CA ALA A 318 -15.94 -3.45 10.42
C ALA A 318 -15.87 -2.12 9.64
N HIS A 319 -15.24 -2.13 8.47
CA HIS A 319 -15.06 -0.93 7.64
C HIS A 319 -16.23 -0.67 6.68
N MET A 320 -17.27 -1.50 6.71
CA MET A 320 -18.46 -1.39 5.86
C MET A 320 -19.68 -0.86 6.63
N ASN A 321 -19.51 -0.43 7.88
CA ASN A 321 -20.62 -0.06 8.78
C ASN A 321 -21.42 1.18 8.32
N ASP A 322 -20.86 2.01 7.44
CA ASP A 322 -21.53 3.20 6.92
C ASP A 322 -22.12 3.04 5.50
N ILE A 323 -22.12 1.81 4.97
CA ILE A 323 -22.78 1.49 3.71
C ILE A 323 -24.29 1.53 3.91
N GLN A 324 -24.97 2.25 3.02
CA GLN A 324 -26.42 2.34 2.99
C GLN A 324 -26.97 1.65 1.75
N VAL A 325 -28.19 1.17 1.85
CA VAL A 325 -28.95 0.66 0.70
C VAL A 325 -29.89 1.75 0.24
N ASP A 326 -29.69 2.25 -0.98
CA ASP A 326 -30.60 3.18 -1.65
C ASP A 326 -31.11 2.54 -2.93
N VAL A 327 -32.37 2.09 -2.89
CA VAL A 327 -33.02 1.39 -4.01
C VAL A 327 -33.31 2.33 -5.19
N PHE A 328 -33.27 3.65 -4.96
CA PHE A 328 -33.52 4.66 -6.00
C PHE A 328 -32.23 5.18 -6.64
N SER A 329 -31.08 4.88 -6.05
CA SER A 329 -29.75 5.21 -6.57
C SER A 329 -29.05 3.93 -7.00
N THR A 330 -29.12 3.60 -8.29
CA THR A 330 -28.47 2.41 -8.84
C THR A 330 -27.36 2.79 -9.82
N ASP A 331 -26.14 2.38 -9.51
CA ASP A 331 -24.98 2.48 -10.41
C ASP A 331 -24.55 1.07 -10.86
N GLU A 332 -24.05 0.93 -12.10
CA GLU A 332 -23.64 -0.37 -12.64
C GLU A 332 -22.49 -1.04 -11.84
N SER A 333 -21.69 -0.25 -11.12
CA SER A 333 -20.53 -0.74 -10.37
C SER A 333 -20.82 -1.01 -8.90
N THR A 334 -21.73 -0.26 -8.26
CA THR A 334 -22.05 -0.40 -6.84
C THR A 334 -23.43 -1.02 -6.57
N GLY A 335 -24.27 -1.17 -7.60
CA GLY A 335 -25.64 -1.65 -7.43
C GLY A 335 -26.47 -0.67 -6.58
N PRO A 336 -27.27 -1.16 -5.62
CA PRO A 336 -28.09 -0.32 -4.73
C PRO A 336 -27.31 0.24 -3.53
N PHE A 337 -26.00 0.01 -3.45
CA PHE A 337 -25.20 0.46 -2.32
C PHE A 337 -24.69 1.89 -2.52
N VAL A 338 -24.85 2.69 -1.47
CA VAL A 338 -24.31 4.03 -1.35
C VAL A 338 -23.31 4.05 -0.20
N PHE A 339 -22.11 4.56 -0.48
CA PHE A 339 -20.99 4.49 0.45
C PHE A 339 -20.81 5.81 1.21
N GLY A 340 -20.79 5.73 2.53
CA GLY A 340 -20.55 6.89 3.40
C GLY A 340 -19.13 7.44 3.36
N SER A 341 -18.18 6.65 2.87
CA SER A 341 -16.78 7.05 2.68
C SER A 341 -16.13 6.30 1.52
N TYR A 342 -15.04 6.88 0.99
CA TYR A 342 -14.23 6.20 -0.03
C TYR A 342 -13.50 4.98 0.55
N LEU A 343 -13.11 5.05 1.83
CA LEU A 343 -12.49 3.93 2.53
C LEU A 343 -13.43 2.71 2.58
N SER A 344 -14.70 2.89 2.90
CA SER A 344 -15.68 1.80 2.93
C SER A 344 -15.88 1.16 1.56
N TRP A 345 -15.83 1.96 0.48
CA TRP A 345 -15.85 1.42 -0.88
C TRP A 345 -14.61 0.56 -1.19
N LEU A 346 -13.41 1.01 -0.78
CA LEU A 346 -12.18 0.21 -0.96
C LEU A 346 -12.29 -1.14 -0.25
N TRP A 347 -12.88 -1.18 0.95
CA TRP A 347 -13.10 -2.41 1.71
C TRP A 347 -14.16 -3.31 1.09
N TYR A 348 -15.24 -2.73 0.54
CA TYR A 348 -16.23 -3.49 -0.21
C TYR A 348 -15.66 -4.09 -1.48
N ASP A 349 -14.96 -3.31 -2.30
CA ASP A 349 -14.30 -3.81 -3.52
C ASP A 349 -13.31 -4.93 -3.19
N PHE A 350 -12.52 -4.76 -2.13
CA PHE A 350 -11.64 -5.81 -1.62
C PHE A 350 -12.41 -7.06 -1.20
N SER A 351 -13.56 -6.89 -0.53
CA SER A 351 -14.40 -8.01 -0.04
C SER A 351 -14.92 -8.90 -1.17
N LEU A 352 -15.22 -8.31 -2.34
CA LEU A 352 -15.64 -9.05 -3.54
C LEU A 352 -14.52 -9.99 -4.05
N GLY A 353 -13.26 -9.68 -3.75
CA GLY A 353 -12.07 -10.43 -4.16
C GLY A 353 -11.46 -11.32 -3.08
N ILE A 354 -12.00 -11.34 -1.84
CA ILE A 354 -11.49 -12.20 -0.76
C ILE A 354 -11.60 -13.67 -1.20
N GLY A 355 -10.45 -14.35 -1.28
CA GLY A 355 -10.34 -15.74 -1.75
C GLY A 355 -10.04 -15.91 -3.25
N GLN A 356 -10.07 -14.83 -4.05
CA GLN A 356 -9.70 -14.85 -5.49
C GLN A 356 -8.47 -14.00 -5.81
N ALA A 357 -8.03 -13.13 -4.89
CA ALA A 357 -6.92 -12.22 -5.11
C ALA A 357 -5.58 -12.97 -5.25
N ARG A 358 -5.09 -13.07 -6.49
CA ARG A 358 -3.68 -13.37 -6.78
C ARG A 358 -2.89 -12.08 -6.66
N ILE A 359 -2.34 -11.85 -5.47
CA ILE A 359 -1.45 -10.73 -5.20
C ILE A 359 -0.04 -11.14 -5.64
N HIS A 360 0.57 -10.31 -6.48
CA HIS A 360 1.96 -10.46 -6.92
C HIS A 360 2.78 -9.29 -6.39
N TYR A 361 4.08 -9.51 -6.23
CA TYR A 361 5.00 -8.50 -5.75
C TYR A 361 5.80 -7.89 -6.89
N CYS A 362 5.90 -6.56 -6.91
CA CYS A 362 6.61 -5.86 -7.97
C CYS A 362 8.08 -6.22 -7.94
N ALA A 363 8.60 -6.77 -9.04
CA ALA A 363 9.99 -7.20 -9.15
C ALA A 363 11.02 -6.06 -8.99
N ARG A 364 10.59 -4.79 -9.07
CA ARG A 364 11.44 -3.62 -8.86
C ARG A 364 11.32 -3.03 -7.47
N CYS A 365 10.10 -2.71 -7.02
CA CYS A 365 9.89 -1.96 -5.77
C CYS A 365 9.38 -2.81 -4.60
N GLY A 366 9.10 -4.10 -4.81
CA GLY A 366 8.58 -5.00 -3.78
C GLY A 366 7.15 -4.72 -3.33
N LYS A 367 6.45 -3.73 -3.91
CA LYS A 367 5.04 -3.43 -3.58
C LYS A 367 4.13 -4.55 -4.11
N GLY A 368 3.22 -5.03 -3.27
CA GLY A 368 2.13 -5.92 -3.68
C GLY A 368 1.18 -5.23 -4.66
N PHE A 369 0.69 -5.97 -5.66
CA PHE A 369 -0.33 -5.52 -6.60
C PHE A 369 -1.21 -6.69 -7.03
N SER A 370 -2.49 -6.40 -7.28
CA SER A 370 -3.47 -7.42 -7.66
C SER A 370 -3.38 -7.70 -9.14
N THR A 371 -3.54 -8.97 -9.51
CA THR A 371 -3.74 -9.41 -10.90
C THR A 371 -5.15 -9.93 -11.15
N ALA A 372 -6.08 -9.68 -10.23
CA ALA A 372 -7.49 -10.04 -10.40
C ALA A 372 -8.00 -9.50 -11.75
N GLY A 373 -8.53 -10.39 -12.60
CA GLY A 373 -9.01 -10.05 -13.95
C GLY A 373 -7.93 -9.96 -15.05
N HIS A 374 -6.63 -10.08 -14.74
CA HIS A 374 -5.58 -10.07 -15.76
C HIS A 374 -5.58 -11.38 -16.58
N ARG A 375 -5.73 -11.28 -17.91
CA ARG A 375 -5.59 -12.41 -18.84
C ARG A 375 -4.26 -12.28 -19.61
N GLY A 376 -3.53 -13.38 -19.78
CA GLY A 376 -2.27 -13.43 -20.54
C GLY A 376 -1.02 -13.53 -19.67
N ILE A 377 0.12 -13.04 -20.20
CA ILE A 377 1.45 -13.16 -19.57
C ILE A 377 1.46 -12.54 -18.17
N GLU A 378 1.98 -13.27 -17.19
CA GLU A 378 2.04 -12.83 -15.79
C GLU A 378 2.67 -11.43 -15.63
N LYS A 379 1.91 -10.51 -15.01
CA LYS A 379 2.35 -9.13 -14.78
C LYS A 379 3.43 -9.12 -13.70
N ARG A 380 4.59 -8.51 -13.97
CA ARG A 380 5.77 -8.48 -13.06
C ARG A 380 5.98 -7.16 -12.30
N TYR A 381 5.28 -6.10 -12.70
CA TYR A 381 5.48 -4.76 -12.15
C TYR A 381 4.14 -4.14 -11.75
N CYS A 382 4.10 -3.44 -10.61
CA CYS A 382 2.86 -2.82 -10.10
C CYS A 382 2.35 -1.66 -10.96
N SER A 383 3.24 -0.99 -11.71
CA SER A 383 2.89 0.16 -12.56
C SER A 383 3.77 0.26 -13.80
N ASP A 384 3.29 1.00 -14.80
CA ASP A 384 4.07 1.31 -16.01
C ASP A 384 5.34 2.09 -15.66
N ARG A 385 5.27 2.99 -14.67
CA ARG A 385 6.46 3.68 -14.12
C ARG A 385 7.51 2.69 -13.62
N CYS A 386 7.12 1.65 -12.87
CA CYS A 386 8.06 0.62 -12.41
C CYS A 386 8.60 -0.22 -13.56
N ARG A 387 7.76 -0.56 -14.54
CA ARG A 387 8.16 -1.32 -15.74
C ARG A 387 9.19 -0.54 -16.57
N GLU A 388 8.90 0.72 -16.86
CA GLU A 388 9.77 1.61 -17.64
C GLU A 388 11.08 1.87 -16.93
N ALA A 389 11.04 2.13 -15.62
CA ALA A 389 12.26 2.37 -14.87
C ALA A 389 13.13 1.10 -14.75
N ALA A 390 12.52 -0.09 -14.58
CA ALA A 390 13.25 -1.36 -14.67
C ALA A 390 13.84 -1.60 -16.08
N HIS A 391 13.14 -1.17 -17.13
CA HIS A 391 13.66 -1.21 -18.50
C HIS A 391 14.85 -0.24 -18.69
N ASN A 392 14.75 0.97 -18.14
CA ASN A 392 15.79 1.99 -18.20
C ASN A 392 17.05 1.57 -17.43
N GLU A 393 16.91 0.97 -16.24
CA GLU A 393 18.03 0.43 -15.46
C GLU A 393 18.75 -0.69 -16.22
N ARG A 394 18.02 -1.66 -16.77
CA ARG A 394 18.60 -2.73 -17.60
C ARG A 394 19.32 -2.18 -18.83
N THR A 395 18.74 -1.16 -19.47
CA THR A 395 19.35 -0.50 -20.62
C THR A 395 20.62 0.25 -20.22
N ALA A 396 20.61 0.94 -19.08
CA ALA A 396 21.78 1.65 -18.55
C ALA A 396 22.92 0.68 -18.20
N GLN A 397 22.62 -0.45 -17.54
CA GLN A 397 23.59 -1.51 -17.25
C GLN A 397 24.17 -2.12 -18.53
N SER A 398 23.32 -2.46 -19.50
CA SER A 398 23.76 -3.01 -20.79
C SER A 398 24.65 -2.01 -21.54
N LYS A 399 24.30 -0.72 -21.51
CA LYS A 399 25.10 0.35 -22.09
C LYS A 399 26.45 0.48 -21.39
N ALA A 400 26.49 0.44 -20.06
CA ALA A 400 27.73 0.48 -19.28
C ALA A 400 28.63 -0.74 -19.56
N TRP A 401 28.06 -1.93 -19.66
CA TRP A 401 28.79 -3.14 -20.04
C TRP A 401 29.34 -3.06 -21.47
N ALA A 402 28.54 -2.63 -22.45
CA ALA A 402 29.01 -2.49 -23.83
C ALA A 402 30.22 -1.54 -23.92
N ARG A 403 30.15 -0.41 -23.21
CA ARG A 403 31.23 0.57 -23.10
C ARG A 403 32.49 -0.05 -22.49
N ARG A 404 32.34 -0.77 -21.38
CA ARG A 404 33.45 -1.46 -20.70
C ARG A 404 34.11 -2.51 -21.59
N LEU A 405 33.31 -3.35 -22.27
CA LEU A 405 33.82 -4.40 -23.14
C LEU A 405 34.53 -3.83 -24.38
N PHE A 406 34.05 -2.70 -24.91
CA PHE A 406 34.68 -2.04 -26.04
C PHE A 406 36.03 -1.40 -25.65
N LEU A 407 36.07 -0.56 -24.63
CA LEU A 407 37.28 0.20 -24.30
C LEU A 407 38.29 -0.58 -23.45
N GLN A 408 37.86 -1.37 -22.45
CA GLN A 408 38.79 -2.04 -21.53
C GLN A 408 39.19 -3.46 -21.96
N LYS A 409 38.29 -4.19 -22.64
CA LYS A 409 38.54 -5.58 -23.06
C LYS A 409 38.78 -5.72 -24.56
N GLU A 410 38.83 -4.60 -25.27
CA GLU A 410 39.10 -4.52 -26.71
C GLU A 410 38.25 -5.44 -27.61
N MET A 411 37.02 -5.77 -27.18
CA MET A 411 36.15 -6.68 -27.94
C MET A 411 35.51 -6.00 -29.17
N SER A 412 35.30 -6.75 -30.26
CA SER A 412 34.56 -6.25 -31.44
C SER A 412 33.08 -6.03 -31.14
N ILE A 413 32.39 -5.20 -31.92
CA ILE A 413 30.96 -4.94 -31.73
C ILE A 413 30.15 -6.23 -31.88
N ASP A 414 30.51 -7.13 -32.81
CA ASP A 414 29.82 -8.41 -32.96
C ASP A 414 30.01 -9.33 -31.73
N ALA A 415 31.20 -9.32 -31.11
CA ALA A 415 31.46 -10.09 -29.90
C ALA A 415 30.70 -9.53 -28.69
N ILE A 416 30.60 -8.20 -28.58
CA ILE A 416 29.80 -7.52 -27.55
C ILE A 416 28.32 -7.82 -27.75
N ARG A 417 27.83 -7.75 -29.00
CA ARG A 417 26.46 -8.10 -29.37
C ARG A 417 26.12 -9.52 -28.96
N LYS A 418 26.93 -10.51 -29.34
CA LYS A 418 26.70 -11.92 -28.98
C LYS A 418 26.58 -12.11 -27.46
N ARG A 419 27.28 -11.30 -26.67
CA ARG A 419 27.28 -11.37 -25.20
C ARG A 419 26.10 -10.67 -24.54
N LEU A 420 25.63 -9.54 -25.08
CA LEU A 420 24.55 -8.73 -24.50
C LEU A 420 23.17 -9.02 -25.11
N PHE A 421 23.14 -9.42 -26.38
CA PHE A 421 21.95 -9.56 -27.21
C PHE A 421 22.00 -10.85 -28.04
N ALA A 422 22.30 -11.98 -27.39
CA ALA A 422 22.43 -13.28 -28.05
C ALA A 422 21.20 -13.68 -28.87
N HIS A 423 20.01 -13.22 -28.46
CA HIS A 423 18.72 -13.54 -29.05
C HIS A 423 18.21 -12.47 -30.05
N GLU A 424 18.88 -11.33 -30.21
CA GLU A 424 18.45 -10.30 -31.18
C GLU A 424 19.05 -10.53 -32.57
N GLN A 425 18.34 -10.08 -33.61
CA GLN A 425 18.88 -10.05 -34.98
C GLN A 425 20.19 -9.26 -35.03
N LYS A 426 21.15 -9.74 -35.83
CA LYS A 426 22.53 -9.23 -35.87
C LYS A 426 22.60 -7.73 -36.17
N THR A 427 21.78 -7.25 -37.10
CA THR A 427 21.73 -5.85 -37.54
C THR A 427 21.26 -4.93 -36.41
N THR A 428 20.13 -5.24 -35.78
CA THR A 428 19.51 -4.41 -34.73
C THR A 428 20.39 -4.25 -33.49
N GLY A 429 20.98 -5.34 -33.00
CA GLY A 429 21.85 -5.31 -31.82
C GLY A 429 23.17 -4.57 -32.07
N SER A 430 23.75 -4.70 -33.27
CA SER A 430 25.01 -4.02 -33.61
C SER A 430 24.81 -2.51 -33.75
N GLU A 431 23.74 -2.08 -34.43
CA GLU A 431 23.41 -0.65 -34.58
C GLU A 431 23.14 0.02 -33.24
N ARG A 432 22.44 -0.68 -32.33
CA ARG A 432 22.20 -0.19 -30.96
C ARG A 432 23.51 0.04 -30.22
N ILE A 433 24.48 -0.90 -30.29
CA ILE A 433 25.80 -0.74 -29.68
C ILE A 433 26.58 0.42 -30.33
N LYS A 434 26.60 0.50 -31.67
CA LYS A 434 27.23 1.62 -32.40
C LYS A 434 26.70 2.97 -31.92
N LYS A 435 25.37 3.13 -31.83
CA LYS A 435 24.72 4.35 -31.33
C LYS A 435 25.13 4.68 -29.89
N TRP A 436 25.21 3.68 -29.01
CA TRP A 436 25.61 3.86 -27.62
C TRP A 436 27.06 4.30 -27.44
N LEU A 437 27.97 3.77 -28.27
CA LEU A 437 29.39 4.12 -28.26
C LEU A 437 29.62 5.49 -28.89
N SER A 438 29.01 5.77 -30.05
CA SER A 438 29.13 7.06 -30.73
C SER A 438 28.59 8.25 -29.92
N SER A 439 27.68 8.01 -28.97
CA SER A 439 27.13 9.03 -28.08
C SER A 439 27.84 9.09 -26.72
N TRP A 440 28.99 8.44 -26.53
CA TRP A 440 29.66 8.34 -25.23
C TRP A 440 30.81 9.36 -25.10
N PRO A 441 30.73 10.34 -24.16
CA PRO A 441 31.76 11.35 -24.00
C PRO A 441 33.17 10.81 -23.72
N ASP A 442 33.31 9.80 -22.86
CA ASP A 442 34.65 9.30 -22.50
C ASP A 442 35.35 8.63 -23.68
N LEU A 443 34.62 7.95 -24.57
CA LEU A 443 35.20 7.42 -25.81
C LEU A 443 35.68 8.55 -26.73
N LYS A 444 34.95 9.67 -26.77
CA LYS A 444 35.35 10.87 -27.51
C LYS A 444 36.61 11.49 -26.92
N HIS A 445 36.69 11.64 -25.61
CA HIS A 445 37.90 12.14 -24.94
C HIS A 445 39.11 11.22 -25.16
N ALA A 446 38.94 9.91 -24.95
CA ALA A 446 39.99 8.92 -25.20
C ALA A 446 40.46 8.92 -26.67
N LEU A 447 39.54 9.10 -27.62
CA LEU A 447 39.87 9.21 -29.04
C LEU A 447 40.63 10.51 -29.36
N ASP A 448 40.21 11.65 -28.80
CA ASP A 448 40.90 12.94 -28.99
C ASP A 448 42.33 12.90 -28.42
N GLU A 449 42.53 12.26 -27.27
CA GLU A 449 43.84 12.04 -26.62
C GLU A 449 44.72 11.06 -27.40
N ASP A 450 44.17 9.94 -27.89
CA ASP A 450 44.93 8.96 -28.68
C ASP A 450 45.34 9.56 -30.04
N ILE A 451 44.50 10.40 -30.66
CA ILE A 451 44.87 11.17 -31.86
C ILE A 451 45.90 12.24 -31.52
N GLN A 452 45.83 12.87 -30.35
CA GLN A 452 46.82 13.87 -29.94
C GLN A 452 48.21 13.26 -29.77
N SER A 453 48.28 12.07 -29.15
CA SER A 453 49.53 11.40 -28.83
C SER A 453 50.14 10.64 -30.01
N LYS A 454 49.31 9.97 -30.83
CA LYS A 454 49.77 9.07 -31.91
C LYS A 454 49.42 9.57 -33.31
N GLY A 455 48.81 10.75 -33.41
CA GLY A 455 48.36 11.33 -34.68
C GLY A 455 47.17 10.58 -35.31
N TRP A 456 46.92 10.87 -36.59
CA TRP A 456 45.82 10.26 -37.36
C TRP A 456 46.00 8.75 -37.64
N GLY A 457 47.13 8.16 -37.22
CA GLY A 457 47.38 6.71 -37.20
C GLY A 457 46.97 6.01 -35.90
N SER A 458 46.27 6.70 -35.00
CA SER A 458 45.75 6.18 -33.73
C SER A 458 45.10 4.78 -33.89
N PRO A 459 45.53 3.76 -33.10
CA PRO A 459 44.91 2.44 -33.10
C PRO A 459 43.43 2.49 -32.73
N LEU A 460 43.04 3.38 -31.80
CA LEU A 460 41.66 3.56 -31.41
C LEU A 460 40.82 4.15 -32.56
N LEU A 461 41.36 5.12 -33.30
CA LEU A 461 40.71 5.67 -34.49
C LEU A 461 40.54 4.63 -35.60
N ALA A 462 41.57 3.82 -35.85
CA ALA A 462 41.51 2.72 -36.82
C ALA A 462 40.41 1.71 -36.45
N ARG A 463 40.27 1.41 -35.15
CA ARG A 463 39.22 0.52 -34.64
C ARG A 463 37.83 1.14 -34.75
N CYS A 464 37.66 2.40 -34.38
CA CYS A 464 36.39 3.12 -34.55
C CYS A 464 35.94 3.13 -36.02
N ARG A 465 36.88 3.24 -36.97
CA ARG A 465 36.62 3.12 -38.42
C ARG A 465 36.24 1.69 -38.82
N LYS A 466 37.01 0.69 -38.38
CA LYS A 466 36.78 -0.72 -38.68
C LYS A 466 35.41 -1.20 -38.20
N GLU A 467 34.99 -0.71 -37.03
CA GLU A 467 33.70 -1.06 -36.41
C GLU A 467 32.57 -0.10 -36.85
N GLU A 468 32.81 0.77 -37.83
CA GLU A 468 31.83 1.68 -38.44
C GLU A 468 31.07 2.54 -37.42
N LEU A 469 31.80 3.09 -36.44
CA LEU A 469 31.23 4.06 -35.51
C LEU A 469 31.05 5.41 -36.20
N ASP A 470 30.00 6.14 -35.79
CA ASP A 470 29.72 7.51 -36.27
C ASP A 470 30.82 8.47 -35.78
N LEU A 471 31.83 8.68 -36.64
CA LEU A 471 32.97 9.53 -36.37
C LEU A 471 32.60 11.01 -36.29
N ASP A 472 31.50 11.42 -36.92
CA ASP A 472 31.02 12.79 -36.80
C ASP A 472 30.52 13.08 -35.39
N LYS A 473 29.99 12.11 -34.66
CA LYS A 473 29.66 12.31 -33.24
C LYS A 473 30.88 12.19 -32.33
N LEU A 474 31.84 11.35 -32.69
CA LEU A 474 33.01 11.05 -31.87
C LEU A 474 34.14 12.08 -31.97
N LEU A 475 34.37 12.70 -33.13
CA LEU A 475 35.45 13.69 -33.27
C LEU A 475 35.05 15.04 -32.68
N SER A 476 35.96 15.68 -31.95
CA SER A 476 35.80 17.08 -31.54
C SER A 476 35.80 18.04 -32.75
N ALA A 477 35.24 19.24 -32.55
CA ALA A 477 35.22 20.28 -33.59
C ALA A 477 36.63 20.63 -34.09
N LYS A 478 37.62 20.61 -33.18
CA LYS A 478 39.04 20.82 -33.51
C LYS A 478 39.55 19.75 -34.48
N ARG A 479 39.38 18.47 -34.14
CA ARG A 479 39.82 17.34 -35.00
C ARG A 479 39.10 17.29 -36.34
N LYS A 480 37.83 17.67 -36.39
CA LYS A 480 37.10 17.79 -37.66
C LYS A 480 37.69 18.84 -38.59
N LYS A 481 38.09 20.00 -38.06
CA LYS A 481 38.77 21.05 -38.84
C LYS A 481 40.13 20.56 -39.35
N GLU A 482 40.93 19.95 -38.49
CA GLU A 482 42.23 19.37 -38.87
C GLU A 482 42.07 18.30 -39.97
N LEU A 483 41.06 17.43 -39.88
CA LEU A 483 40.76 16.43 -40.90
C LEU A 483 40.37 17.07 -42.24
N ALA A 484 39.59 18.16 -42.21
CA ALA A 484 39.19 18.89 -43.41
C ALA A 484 40.39 19.58 -44.09
N GLU A 485 41.31 20.16 -43.30
CA GLU A 485 42.54 20.75 -43.82
C GLU A 485 43.49 19.70 -44.41
N LEU A 486 43.63 18.53 -43.78
CA LEU A 486 44.42 17.42 -44.32
C LEU A 486 43.85 16.90 -45.65
N LYS A 487 42.52 16.84 -45.78
CA LYS A 487 41.86 16.49 -47.05
C LYS A 487 42.12 17.53 -48.13
N LYS A 488 42.09 18.84 -47.80
CA LYS A 488 42.44 19.92 -48.74
C LYS A 488 43.90 19.86 -49.19
N ARG A 489 44.84 19.53 -48.29
CA ARG A 489 46.27 19.40 -48.61
C ARG A 489 46.58 18.18 -49.48
N LYS A 490 45.82 17.09 -49.36
CA LYS A 490 45.96 15.89 -50.22
C LYS A 490 45.18 15.96 -51.53
N GLY A 491 44.27 16.92 -51.68
CA GLY A 491 43.43 17.12 -52.87
C GLY A 491 43.78 18.37 -53.69
N GLY A 492 44.99 18.92 -53.55
CA GLY A 492 45.48 19.99 -54.43
C GLY A 492 45.68 19.47 -55.87
N PRO A 493 45.47 20.32 -56.90
CA PRO A 493 45.48 19.90 -58.29
C PRO A 493 46.87 19.38 -58.70
N ALA A 494 46.89 18.28 -59.45
CA ALA A 494 48.04 17.83 -60.23
C ALA A 494 48.16 18.65 -61.52
#